data_AF-A0A932SD75-F1
#
_entry.id   AF-A0A932SD75-F1
#
_cell.length_a   1.000
_cell.length_b   1.000
_cell.length_c   1.000
_cell.angle_alpha   90.00
_cell.angle_beta   90.00
_cell.angle_gamma   90.00
#
_symmetry.space_group_name_H-M   'P 1'
#
loop_
_entity.id
_entity.type
_entity.pdbx_description
1 polymer ?
#
loop_
_entity_poly.entity_id
_entity_poly.type
_entity_poly.pdbx_seq_one_letter_code
_entity_poly.pdbx_strand_id
1 'polypeptide(L)'
;MAIIFSIGVSADRTDRRQILPFESELRGYFRGLSSLKGILPTGLTDLDPYGDTRFEGERLLQLEQQVEGLLSILEPLYRQERLSAELEPPRVVGLERDPAGAPCGRAGALHFLTSLKDLSRQAREKNLPLLALGD
;
A
#
# COMPACT_ATOMS: atom_id res chain seq x y z
N MET A 1 -1.30 13.74 2.39
CA MET A 1 -0.09 13.61 1.56
C MET A 1 0.10 12.16 1.12
N ALA A 2 0.72 11.91 -0.03
CA ALA A 2 0.93 10.56 -0.57
C ALA A 2 2.30 9.99 -0.18
N ILE A 3 2.40 8.66 -0.05
CA ILE A 3 3.68 7.96 0.10
C ILE A 3 4.02 7.30 -1.22
N ILE A 4 5.27 7.38 -1.67
CA ILE A 4 5.70 6.75 -2.92
C ILE A 4 6.55 5.53 -2.61
N PHE A 5 6.08 4.36 -3.03
CA PHE A 5 6.92 3.16 -3.02
C PHE A 5 7.79 3.10 -4.27
N SER A 6 9.08 2.82 -4.08
CA SER A 6 10.02 2.60 -5.19
C SER A 6 11.22 1.76 -4.75
N ILE A 7 11.81 1.02 -5.69
CA ILE A 7 13.03 0.24 -5.45
C ILE A 7 14.23 1.16 -5.61
N GLY A 8 15.13 1.21 -4.62
CA GLY A 8 16.31 2.05 -4.73
C GLY A 8 17.08 2.27 -3.44
N VAL A 9 18.35 2.67 -3.56
CA VAL A 9 19.27 2.72 -2.41
C VAL A 9 19.02 3.94 -1.50
N SER A 10 18.47 5.02 -2.05
CA SER A 10 18.09 6.25 -1.34
C SER A 10 17.05 7.01 -2.16
N ALA A 11 16.41 8.04 -1.60
CA ALA A 11 15.42 8.85 -2.30
C ALA A 11 15.94 9.38 -3.67
N ASP A 12 17.20 9.82 -3.71
CA ASP A 12 17.88 10.32 -4.92
C ASP A 12 18.32 9.21 -5.90
N ARG A 13 18.28 7.95 -5.47
CA ARG A 13 18.71 6.76 -6.24
C ARG A 13 17.61 5.71 -6.32
N THR A 14 16.38 6.17 -6.54
CA THR A 14 15.21 5.33 -6.82
C THR A 14 14.98 5.11 -8.31
N ASP A 15 14.45 3.93 -8.66
CA ASP A 15 13.97 3.67 -10.00
C ASP A 15 12.63 4.40 -10.22
N ARG A 16 12.73 5.62 -10.76
CA ARG A 16 11.57 6.48 -11.07
C ARG A 16 10.59 5.86 -12.10
N ARG A 17 10.95 4.75 -12.75
CA ARG A 17 10.05 4.02 -13.67
C ARG A 17 9.16 3.01 -12.94
N GLN A 18 9.50 2.65 -11.71
CA GLN A 18 8.76 1.71 -10.86
C GLN A 18 8.37 2.46 -9.58
N ILE A 19 7.36 3.32 -9.71
CA ILE A 19 6.76 4.04 -8.59
C ILE A 19 5.35 3.52 -8.35
N LEU A 20 4.98 3.36 -7.09
CA LEU A 20 3.63 3.01 -6.68
C LEU A 20 3.15 4.01 -5.63
N PRO A 21 2.21 4.91 -5.98
CA PRO A 21 1.67 5.87 -5.04
C PRO A 21 0.73 5.19 -4.04
N PHE A 22 0.86 5.57 -2.77
CA PHE A 22 0.03 5.12 -1.67
C PHE A 22 -0.67 6.31 -1.04
N GLU A 23 -1.86 6.60 -1.58
CA GLU A 23 -2.67 7.77 -1.25
C GLU A 23 -3.28 7.71 0.14
N SER A 24 -3.45 8.86 0.78
CA SER A 24 -3.87 9.00 2.18
C SER A 24 -5.18 8.29 2.50
N GLU A 25 -6.14 8.35 1.57
CA GLU A 25 -7.46 7.74 1.64
C GLU A 25 -7.35 6.21 1.64
N LEU A 26 -6.45 5.67 0.82
CA LEU A 26 -6.20 4.23 0.75
C LEU A 26 -5.42 3.75 1.97
N ARG A 27 -4.48 4.55 2.51
CA ARG A 27 -3.80 4.26 3.78
C ARG A 27 -4.81 4.19 4.93
N GLY A 28 -5.68 5.19 5.02
CA GLY A 28 -6.73 5.26 6.02
C GLY A 28 -7.66 4.05 5.95
N TYR A 29 -8.03 3.64 4.73
CA TYR A 29 -8.81 2.44 4.50
C TYR A 29 -8.12 1.17 5.05
N PHE A 30 -6.87 0.89 4.66
CA PHE A 30 -6.18 -0.31 5.14
C PHE A 30 -5.93 -0.29 6.65
N ARG A 31 -5.67 0.88 7.24
CA ARG A 31 -5.57 1.03 8.70
C ARG A 31 -6.90 0.70 9.39
N GLY A 32 -8.01 1.23 8.88
CA GLY A 32 -9.35 0.95 9.39
C GLY A 32 -9.72 -0.53 9.27
N LEU A 33 -9.48 -1.13 8.11
CA LEU A 33 -9.70 -2.55 7.86
C LEU A 33 -8.88 -3.43 8.80
N SER A 34 -7.60 -3.10 8.99
CA SER A 34 -6.71 -3.86 9.88
C SER A 34 -7.24 -3.84 11.31
N SER A 35 -7.65 -2.66 11.78
CA SER A 35 -8.27 -2.48 13.09
C SER A 35 -9.57 -3.29 13.24
N LEU A 36 -10.46 -3.24 12.24
CA LEU A 36 -11.74 -3.96 12.25
C LEU A 36 -11.59 -5.48 12.20
N LYS A 37 -10.55 -5.98 11.53
CA LYS A 37 -10.29 -7.41 11.37
C LYS A 37 -9.33 -7.97 12.42
N GLY A 38 -8.86 -7.15 13.36
CA GLY A 38 -7.87 -7.57 14.37
C GLY A 38 -6.52 -7.94 13.75
N ILE A 39 -6.23 -7.44 12.55
CA ILE A 39 -4.90 -7.54 11.95
C ILE A 39 -4.08 -6.45 12.64
N LEU A 40 -3.01 -6.84 13.32
CA LEU A 40 -2.13 -5.87 13.99
C LEU A 40 -1.71 -4.76 12.99
N PRO A 41 -1.73 -3.49 13.40
CA PRO A 41 -1.23 -2.41 12.56
C PRO A 41 0.23 -2.72 12.25
N THR A 42 0.52 -2.71 10.97
CA THR A 42 1.72 -3.32 10.41
C THR A 42 2.54 -2.27 9.66
N GLY A 43 3.76 -2.62 9.27
CA GLY A 43 4.73 -1.70 8.63
C GLY A 43 4.20 -0.93 7.42
N LEU A 44 3.12 -1.39 6.78
CA LEU A 44 2.41 -0.70 5.71
C LEU A 44 1.45 0.40 6.20
N THR A 45 0.69 0.16 7.28
CA THR A 45 -0.39 1.05 7.75
C THR A 45 0.08 2.13 8.71
N ASP A 46 1.30 2.02 9.24
CA ASP A 46 1.93 2.98 10.15
C ASP A 46 3.13 3.72 9.53
N LEU A 47 3.16 3.80 8.21
CA LEU A 47 4.13 4.62 7.51
C LEU A 47 3.92 6.11 7.83
N ASP A 48 5.02 6.77 8.20
CA ASP A 48 5.07 8.21 8.38
C ASP A 48 5.04 8.88 7.00
N PRO A 49 4.01 9.68 6.66
CA PRO A 49 3.96 10.36 5.38
C PRO A 49 5.00 11.47 5.21
N TYR A 50 5.68 11.88 6.29
CA TYR A 50 6.74 12.88 6.29
C TYR A 50 8.15 12.27 6.38
N GLY A 51 8.22 10.94 6.50
CA GLY A 51 9.46 10.22 6.78
C GLY A 51 9.72 9.10 5.79
N ASP A 52 10.97 8.97 5.36
CA ASP A 52 11.37 7.85 4.52
C ASP A 52 11.47 6.56 5.33
N THR A 53 10.76 5.53 4.87
CA THR A 53 10.87 4.18 5.43
C THR A 53 11.55 3.25 4.45
N ARG A 54 12.54 2.52 4.95
CA ARG A 54 13.31 1.54 4.18
C ARG A 54 12.94 0.11 4.60
N PHE A 55 12.57 -0.70 3.61
CA PHE A 55 12.28 -2.12 3.75
C PHE A 55 13.40 -2.95 3.10
N GLU A 56 14.11 -3.73 3.92
CA GLU A 56 15.15 -4.65 3.48
C GLU A 56 15.19 -5.88 4.40
N GLY A 57 15.71 -6.99 3.89
CA GLY A 57 15.81 -8.26 4.62
C GLY A 57 14.47 -8.67 5.25
N GLU A 58 14.48 -8.95 6.55
CA GLU A 58 13.29 -9.35 7.33
C GLU A 58 12.15 -8.33 7.24
N ARG A 59 12.43 -7.02 7.20
CA ARG A 59 11.38 -6.00 7.10
C ARG A 59 10.64 -6.07 5.76
N LEU A 60 11.35 -6.42 4.70
CA LEU A 60 10.75 -6.62 3.37
C LEU A 60 9.89 -7.88 3.33
N LEU A 61 10.36 -8.97 3.94
CA LEU A 61 9.57 -10.21 4.06
C LEU A 61 8.32 -10.01 4.91
N GLN A 62 8.41 -9.27 6.02
CA GLN A 62 7.26 -8.90 6.84
C GLN A 62 6.25 -8.07 6.04
N LEU A 63 6.71 -7.11 5.23
CA LEU A 63 5.82 -6.35 4.34
C LEU A 63 5.12 -7.26 3.32
N GLU A 64 5.85 -8.19 2.68
CA GLU A 64 5.27 -9.17 1.76
C GLU A 64 4.15 -9.99 2.43
N GLN A 65 4.40 -10.50 3.64
CA GLN A 65 3.42 -11.28 4.41
C GLN A 65 2.19 -10.45 4.79
N GLN A 66 2.37 -9.16 5.11
CA GLN A 66 1.28 -8.26 5.45
C GLN A 66 0.38 -8.00 4.24
N VAL A 67 0.99 -7.70 3.09
CA VAL A 67 0.27 -7.49 1.84
C VAL A 67 -0.49 -8.76 1.44
N GLU A 68 0.13 -9.92 1.58
CA GLU A 68 -0.52 -11.21 1.32
C GLU A 68 -1.67 -11.49 2.30
N GLY A 69 -1.51 -11.19 3.58
CA GLY A 69 -2.57 -11.28 4.57
C GLY A 69 -3.77 -10.40 4.21
N LEU A 70 -3.52 -9.14 3.84
CA LEU A 70 -4.58 -8.21 3.40
C LEU A 70 -5.28 -8.72 2.13
N LEU A 71 -4.54 -9.20 1.13
CA LEU A 71 -5.13 -9.79 -0.09
C LEU A 71 -6.02 -10.99 0.25
N SER A 72 -5.55 -11.90 1.11
CA SER A 72 -6.30 -13.11 1.50
C SER A 72 -7.62 -12.81 2.21
N ILE A 73 -7.72 -11.64 2.84
CA ILE A 73 -8.92 -11.17 3.54
C ILE A 73 -9.83 -10.40 2.58
N LEU A 74 -9.26 -9.51 1.76
CA LEU A 74 -10.02 -8.62 0.89
C LEU A 74 -10.59 -9.32 -0.34
N GLU A 75 -9.87 -10.26 -0.95
CA GLU A 75 -10.36 -11.01 -2.10
C GLU A 75 -11.69 -11.73 -1.83
N PRO A 76 -11.85 -12.54 -0.77
CA PRO A 76 -13.14 -13.18 -0.47
C PRO A 76 -14.18 -12.17 0.01
N LEU A 77 -13.76 -11.12 0.73
CA LEU A 77 -14.67 -10.08 1.21
C LEU A 77 -15.31 -9.34 0.04
N TYR A 78 -14.53 -8.93 -0.95
CA TYR A 78 -15.02 -8.19 -2.11
C TYR A 78 -15.84 -9.03 -3.08
N ARG A 79 -15.78 -10.36 -3.00
CA ARG A 79 -16.70 -11.27 -3.70
C ARG A 79 -18.11 -11.25 -3.10
N GLN A 80 -18.28 -10.77 -1.87
CA GLN A 80 -19.60 -10.59 -1.26
C GLN A 80 -20.26 -9.34 -1.83
N GLU A 81 -21.51 -9.47 -2.28
CA GLU A 81 -22.25 -8.36 -2.91
C GLU A 81 -22.59 -7.24 -1.92
N ARG A 82 -22.71 -7.56 -0.62
CA ARG A 82 -23.10 -6.61 0.42
C ARG A 82 -22.05 -6.52 1.51
N LEU A 83 -21.25 -5.47 1.45
CA LEU A 83 -20.34 -5.07 2.51
C LEU A 83 -20.91 -3.87 3.26
N SER A 84 -20.57 -3.75 4.55
CA SER A 84 -20.80 -2.51 5.27
C SER A 84 -19.94 -1.40 4.67
N ALA A 85 -20.40 -0.15 4.74
CA ALA A 85 -19.68 0.99 4.19
C ALA A 85 -18.25 1.13 4.75
N GLU A 86 -18.03 0.68 5.98
CA GLU A 86 -16.72 0.68 6.65
C GLU A 86 -15.72 -0.31 6.04
N LEU A 87 -16.20 -1.32 5.33
CA LEU A 87 -15.39 -2.32 4.63
C LEU A 87 -15.21 -1.99 3.15
N GLU A 88 -15.91 -0.96 2.64
CA GLU A 88 -15.75 -0.49 1.28
C GLU A 88 -14.53 0.45 1.19
N PRO A 89 -13.65 0.26 0.19
CA PRO A 89 -12.55 1.17 -0.07
C PRO A 89 -13.04 2.51 -0.62
N PRO A 90 -12.21 3.56 -0.56
CA PRO A 90 -12.51 4.83 -1.18
C PRO A 90 -12.79 4.66 -2.68
N ARG A 91 -13.83 5.33 -3.17
CA ARG A 91 -14.18 5.33 -4.60
C ARG A 91 -13.16 6.09 -5.44
N VAL A 92 -12.54 7.11 -4.85
CA VAL A 92 -11.60 8.02 -5.48
C VAL A 92 -10.43 8.27 -4.52
N VAL A 93 -9.21 8.40 -5.03
CA VAL A 93 -7.99 8.65 -4.25
C VAL A 93 -7.20 9.83 -4.84
N GLY A 94 -6.30 10.43 -4.05
CA GLY A 94 -5.43 11.51 -4.53
C GLY A 94 -6.14 12.86 -4.62
N LEU A 95 -7.23 13.05 -3.85
CA LEU A 95 -8.03 14.27 -3.85
C LEU A 95 -7.23 15.49 -3.36
N GLU A 96 -6.19 15.26 -2.56
CA GLU A 96 -5.30 16.32 -2.08
C GLU A 96 -4.44 16.93 -3.18
N ARG A 97 -4.15 16.18 -4.25
CA ARG A 97 -3.32 16.63 -5.39
C ARG A 97 -4.16 17.01 -6.61
N ASP A 98 -5.25 16.29 -6.86
CA ASP A 98 -6.19 16.55 -7.94
C ASP A 98 -7.63 16.53 -7.39
N PRO A 99 -8.39 17.65 -7.47
CA PRO A 99 -9.77 17.71 -7.00
C PRO A 99 -10.71 16.67 -7.63
N ALA A 100 -10.39 16.19 -8.84
CA ALA A 100 -11.15 15.13 -9.50
C ALA A 100 -10.80 13.74 -8.95
N GLY A 101 -9.58 13.56 -8.47
CA GLY A 101 -9.00 12.31 -7.99
C GLY A 101 -8.98 11.19 -9.03
N ALA A 102 -8.33 10.08 -8.69
CA ALA A 102 -8.28 8.88 -9.52
C ALA A 102 -9.29 7.83 -9.04
N PRO A 103 -10.01 7.13 -9.94
CA PRO A 103 -10.91 6.05 -9.55
C PRO A 103 -10.12 4.92 -8.86
N CYS A 104 -10.66 4.41 -7.76
CA CYS A 104 -10.04 3.34 -6.97
C CYS A 104 -11.04 2.18 -6.76
N GLY A 105 -11.88 2.27 -5.72
CA GLY A 105 -12.85 1.23 -5.38
C GLY A 105 -12.19 -0.12 -5.05
N ARG A 106 -13.00 -1.19 -5.04
CA ARG A 106 -12.54 -2.56 -4.73
C ARG A 106 -11.40 -3.01 -5.65
N ALA A 107 -11.54 -2.77 -6.95
CA ALA A 107 -10.53 -3.11 -7.94
C ALA A 107 -9.22 -2.35 -7.73
N GLY A 108 -9.29 -1.04 -7.48
CA GLY A 108 -8.10 -0.22 -7.22
C GLY A 108 -7.37 -0.61 -5.93
N ALA A 109 -8.11 -0.92 -4.86
CA ALA A 109 -7.51 -1.38 -3.61
C ALA A 109 -6.79 -2.73 -3.77
N LEU A 110 -7.38 -3.69 -4.48
CA LEU A 110 -6.72 -4.96 -4.80
C LEU A 110 -5.52 -4.75 -5.72
N HIS A 111 -5.68 -3.93 -6.76
CA HIS A 111 -4.60 -3.62 -7.69
C HIS A 111 -3.39 -3.04 -6.97
N PHE A 112 -3.61 -2.09 -6.07
CA PHE A 112 -2.54 -1.52 -5.25
C PHE A 112 -1.79 -2.59 -4.45
N LEU A 113 -2.49 -3.48 -3.73
CA LEU A 113 -1.85 -4.53 -2.93
C LEU A 113 -1.08 -5.51 -3.81
N THR A 114 -1.64 -5.92 -4.94
CA THR A 114 -0.94 -6.80 -5.91
C THR A 114 0.30 -6.11 -6.47
N SER A 115 0.20 -4.84 -6.87
CA SER A 115 1.35 -4.07 -7.35
C SER A 115 2.42 -3.89 -6.28
N LEU A 116 2.03 -3.69 -5.02
CA LEU A 116 2.97 -3.59 -3.91
C LEU A 116 3.68 -4.92 -3.66
N LYS A 117 2.96 -6.04 -3.72
CA LYS A 117 3.52 -7.40 -3.63
C LYS A 117 4.54 -7.66 -4.74
N ASP A 118 4.20 -7.29 -5.96
CA ASP A 118 5.09 -7.45 -7.12
C ASP A 118 6.33 -6.56 -6.99
N LEU A 119 6.16 -5.33 -6.49
CA LEU A 119 7.25 -4.39 -6.28
C LEU A 119 8.19 -4.86 -5.17
N SER A 120 7.66 -5.36 -4.05
CA SER A 120 8.47 -5.90 -2.96
C SER A 120 9.23 -7.16 -3.38
N ARG A 121 8.57 -8.05 -4.14
CA ARG A 121 9.22 -9.24 -4.71
C ARG A 121 10.36 -8.86 -5.66
N GLN A 122 10.15 -7.88 -6.53
CA GLN A 122 11.21 -7.38 -7.41
C GLN A 122 12.37 -6.77 -6.63
N ALA A 123 12.09 -6.03 -5.55
CA ALA A 123 13.13 -5.48 -4.68
C ALA A 123 13.99 -6.61 -4.10
N ARG A 124 13.34 -7.67 -3.58
CA ARG A 124 13.99 -8.86 -3.04
C ARG A 124 14.83 -9.61 -4.08
N GLU A 125 14.28 -9.86 -5.26
CA GLU A 125 14.97 -10.55 -6.36
C GLU A 125 16.20 -9.77 -6.85
N LYS A 126 16.13 -8.43 -6.85
CA LYS A 126 17.24 -7.54 -7.20
C LYS A 126 18.23 -7.34 -6.03
N ASN A 127 17.95 -7.89 -4.85
CA ASN A 127 18.66 -7.63 -3.60
C ASN A 127 18.81 -6.13 -3.31
N LEU A 128 17.75 -5.37 -3.59
CA LEU A 128 17.66 -3.94 -3.36
C LEU A 128 16.57 -3.65 -2.32
N PRO A 129 16.73 -2.60 -1.51
CA PRO A 129 15.68 -2.11 -0.63
C PRO A 129 14.46 -1.61 -1.43
N LEU A 130 13.29 -1.77 -0.82
CA LEU A 130 12.07 -1.05 -1.18
C LEU A 130 11.96 0.17 -0.26
N LEU A 131 11.82 1.35 -0.84
CA LEU A 131 11.64 2.61 -0.11
C LEU A 131 10.17 3.02 -0.16
N ALA A 132 9.65 3.47 0.96
CA ALA A 132 8.43 4.24 1.08
C ALA A 132 8.84 5.69 1.38
N LEU A 133 8.76 6.54 0.37
CA LEU A 133 9.18 7.94 0.45
C LEU A 133 7.99 8.82 0.83
N GLY A 134 8.17 9.62 1.86
CA GLY A 134 7.23 10.66 2.25
C GLY A 134 7.24 11.83 1.27
N ASP A 135 6.19 12.65 1.33
CA ASP A 135 6.09 13.94 0.61
C ASP A 135 6.30 15.10 1.60
#